data_AF-A0A8T7HCQ7-F1
#
_entry.id   AF-A0A8T7HCQ7-F1
#
_cell.length_a   1.000
_cell.length_b   1.000
_cell.length_c   1.000
_cell.angle_alpha   90.00
_cell.angle_beta   90.00
_cell.angle_gamma   90.00
#
_symmetry.space_group_name_H-M   'P 1'
#
loop_
_entity.id
_entity.type
_entity.pdbx_description
1 polymer ?
#
loop_
_entity_poly.entity_id
_entity_poly.type
_entity_poly.pdbx_seq_one_letter_code
_entity_poly.pdbx_strand_id
1 'polypeptide(L)'
;MNVRFRDAVDALEYDELVKVKKDLRHGAIHIRRLVEDKIKEKEIEHKKFCSICGEVIHPNSTRNYTLLFGPEGFKKKATFCALDCMEYFLKQLKGMDGMENRFKDEE
;
A
#
# COMPACT_ATOMS: atom_id res chain seq x y z
N MET A 1 -18.48 3.89 12.85
CA MET A 1 -17.15 4.56 12.91
C MET A 1 -16.15 3.54 13.42
N ASN A 2 -15.03 3.33 12.73
CA ASN A 2 -14.07 2.28 13.08
C ASN A 2 -13.45 2.58 14.46
N VAL A 3 -13.27 1.58 15.33
CA VAL A 3 -12.85 1.76 16.75
C VAL A 3 -11.58 2.62 16.84
N ARG A 4 -10.62 2.37 15.95
CA ARG A 4 -9.34 3.09 15.87
C ARG A 4 -9.47 4.59 15.56
N PHE A 5 -10.51 5.01 14.84
CA PHE A 5 -10.71 6.43 14.56
C PHE A 5 -11.26 7.15 15.79
N ARG A 6 -12.08 6.47 16.59
CA ARG A 6 -12.58 7.01 17.86
C ARG A 6 -11.42 7.21 18.83
N ASP A 7 -10.55 6.22 18.96
CA ASP A 7 -9.35 6.32 19.81
C ASP A 7 -8.44 7.49 19.39
N ALA A 8 -8.30 7.74 18.08
CA ALA A 8 -7.52 8.86 17.57
C ALA A 8 -8.16 10.23 17.88
N VAL A 9 -9.48 10.32 17.93
CA VAL A 9 -10.22 11.54 18.31
C VAL A 9 -10.17 11.74 19.82
N ASP A 10 -10.28 10.66 20.60
CA ASP A 10 -10.22 10.69 22.06
C ASP A 10 -8.83 11.10 22.59
N ALA A 11 -7.78 10.95 21.77
CA ALA A 11 -6.42 11.39 22.08
C ALA A 11 -6.15 12.88 21.83
N LEU A 12 -7.09 13.64 21.26
CA LEU A 12 -6.93 15.06 20.95
C LEU A 12 -7.34 15.94 22.14
N GLU A 13 -6.57 16.98 22.38
CA GLU A 13 -6.93 18.02 23.37
C GLU A 13 -8.09 18.89 22.87
N TYR A 14 -8.77 19.58 23.79
CA TYR A 14 -9.96 20.36 23.45
C TYR A 14 -9.72 21.42 22.36
N ASP A 15 -8.59 22.13 22.40
CA ASP A 15 -8.26 23.13 21.39
C ASP A 15 -7.97 22.51 20.01
N GLU A 16 -7.42 21.29 19.99
CA GLU A 16 -7.22 20.51 18.78
C GLU A 16 -8.55 20.03 18.19
N LEU A 17 -9.48 19.57 19.04
CA LEU A 17 -10.84 19.22 18.64
C LEU A 17 -11.58 20.43 18.03
N VAL A 18 -11.40 21.62 18.60
CA VAL A 18 -11.96 22.87 18.03
C VAL A 18 -11.35 23.19 16.67
N LYS A 19 -10.04 23.01 16.49
CA LYS A 19 -9.36 23.19 15.19
C LYS A 19 -9.86 22.18 14.16
N VAL A 20 -9.96 20.91 14.52
CA VAL A 20 -10.52 19.83 13.68
C VAL A 20 -11.94 20.16 13.27
N LYS A 21 -12.81 20.55 14.22
CA LYS A 21 -14.18 20.97 13.93
C LYS A 21 -14.24 22.14 12.95
N LYS A 22 -13.34 23.12 13.09
CA LYS A 22 -13.25 24.25 12.17
C LYS A 22 -12.81 23.78 10.78
N ASP A 23 -11.79 22.93 10.67
CA ASP A 23 -11.33 22.39 9.37
C ASP A 23 -12.43 21.60 8.67
N LEU A 24 -13.12 20.71 9.38
CA LEU A 24 -14.23 19.92 8.84
C LEU A 24 -15.35 20.81 8.27
N ARG A 25 -15.66 21.94 8.92
CA ARG A 25 -16.64 22.91 8.40
C ARG A 25 -16.23 23.59 7.10
N HIS A 26 -14.92 23.70 6.84
CA HIS A 26 -14.39 24.29 5.62
C HIS A 26 -14.02 23.24 4.57
N GLY A 27 -14.60 22.04 4.65
CA GLY A 27 -14.38 20.95 3.69
C GLY A 27 -13.15 20.08 4.00
N ALA A 28 -12.68 20.09 5.25
CA ALA A 28 -11.61 19.22 5.76
C ALA A 28 -10.28 19.36 5.00
N ILE A 29 -9.90 20.58 4.61
CA ILE A 29 -8.74 20.83 3.74
C ILE A 29 -7.45 20.33 4.38
N HIS A 30 -7.23 20.64 5.67
CA HIS A 30 -6.01 20.26 6.36
C HIS A 30 -5.97 18.76 6.65
N ILE A 31 -7.07 18.18 7.11
CA ILE A 31 -7.17 16.74 7.38
C ILE A 31 -7.01 15.93 6.09
N ARG A 32 -7.65 16.36 4.99
CA ARG A 32 -7.51 15.71 3.69
C ARG A 32 -6.06 15.68 3.23
N ARG A 33 -5.37 16.83 3.31
CA ARG A 33 -3.96 16.92 2.94
C ARG A 33 -3.08 16.02 3.82
N LEU A 34 -3.31 16.00 5.13
CA LEU A 34 -2.58 15.13 6.05
C LEU A 34 -2.74 13.66 5.70
N VAL A 35 -3.98 13.23 5.39
CA VAL A 35 -4.26 11.86 4.97
C VAL A 35 -3.59 11.53 3.64
N GLU A 36 -3.69 12.41 2.64
CA GLU A 36 -3.03 12.24 1.34
C GLU A 36 -1.50 12.12 1.48
N ASP A 37 -0.89 12.97 2.31
CA ASP A 37 0.56 12.95 2.55
C ASP A 37 0.98 11.65 3.28
N LYS A 38 0.19 11.18 4.26
CA LYS A 38 0.46 9.89 4.92
C LYS A 38 0.28 8.68 4.00
N ILE A 39 -0.68 8.72 3.08
CA ILE A 39 -0.81 7.68 2.05
C ILE A 39 0.44 7.67 1.17
N LYS A 40 0.91 8.82 0.69
CA LYS A 40 2.14 8.92 -0.11
C LYS A 40 3.36 8.41 0.65
N GLU A 41 3.51 8.76 1.92
CA GLU A 41 4.59 8.23 2.77
C GLU A 41 4.57 6.70 2.84
N LYS A 42 3.39 6.11 3.10
CA LYS A 42 3.21 4.66 3.16
C LYS A 42 3.48 3.98 1.82
N GLU A 43 3.04 4.58 0.72
CA GLU A 43 3.35 4.11 -0.63
C GLU A 43 4.85 4.17 -0.95
N ILE A 44 5.57 5.16 -0.42
CA ILE A 44 7.03 5.26 -0.52
C ILE A 44 7.71 4.20 0.35
N GLU A 45 7.23 3.97 1.58
CA GLU A 45 7.75 2.90 2.45
C GLU A 45 7.64 1.53 1.78
N HIS A 46 6.51 1.21 1.13
CA HIS A 46 6.35 -0.01 0.36
C HIS A 46 7.25 -0.09 -0.90
N LYS A 47 7.83 1.02 -1.35
CA LYS A 47 8.82 1.04 -2.46
C LYS A 47 10.25 0.74 -1.98
N LYS A 48 10.51 0.70 -0.66
CA LYS A 48 11.89 0.64 -0.13
C LYS A 48 12.47 -0.76 -0.04
N PHE A 49 11.69 -1.83 -0.17
CA PHE A 49 12.20 -3.19 0.00
C PHE A 49 11.80 -4.10 -1.16
N CYS A 50 12.69 -4.99 -1.55
CA CYS A 50 12.39 -6.01 -2.54
C CYS A 50 11.43 -7.05 -1.97
N SER A 51 10.36 -7.34 -2.71
CA SER A 51 9.35 -8.33 -2.36
C SER A 51 9.85 -9.79 -2.40
N ILE A 52 11.08 -10.04 -2.86
CA ILE A 52 11.71 -11.37 -2.91
C ILE A 52 12.87 -11.50 -1.93
N CYS A 53 13.90 -10.67 -2.04
CA CYS A 53 15.11 -10.81 -1.24
C CYS A 53 15.16 -9.88 -0.02
N GLY A 54 14.22 -8.95 0.13
CA GLY A 54 14.21 -7.97 1.23
C GLY A 54 15.24 -6.85 1.10
N GLU A 55 16.02 -6.78 0.02
CA GLU A 55 17.03 -5.75 -0.21
C GLU A 55 16.40 -4.34 -0.28
N VAL A 56 17.15 -3.33 0.18
CA VAL A 56 16.67 -1.95 0.13
C VAL A 56 16.68 -1.43 -1.32
N ILE A 57 15.53 -1.02 -1.81
CA ILE A 57 15.36 -0.41 -3.13
C ILE A 57 15.50 1.10 -2.98
N HIS A 58 16.60 1.62 -3.50
CA HIS A 58 16.82 3.05 -3.58
C HIS A 58 15.88 3.70 -4.61
N PRO A 59 15.15 4.77 -4.26
CA PRO A 59 14.21 5.45 -5.15
C PRO A 59 14.84 5.94 -6.46
N ASN A 60 16.14 6.26 -6.44
CA ASN A 60 16.88 6.78 -7.59
C ASN A 60 17.58 5.68 -8.42
N SER A 61 17.36 4.40 -8.08
CA SER A 61 17.91 3.29 -8.86
C SER A 61 17.15 3.14 -10.18
N THR A 62 17.88 3.02 -11.28
CA THR A 62 17.32 2.71 -12.61
C THR A 62 17.05 1.21 -12.82
N ARG A 63 17.43 0.37 -11.85
CA ARG A 63 17.30 -1.10 -11.92
C ARG A 63 16.19 -1.65 -11.02
N ASN A 64 15.21 -0.83 -10.67
CA ASN A 64 14.05 -1.29 -9.92
C ASN A 64 12.88 -1.62 -10.86
N TYR A 65 12.09 -2.62 -10.47
CA TYR A 65 10.92 -3.07 -11.23
C TYR A 65 9.71 -3.08 -10.32
N THR A 66 8.55 -2.69 -10.82
CA THR A 66 7.29 -2.73 -10.05
C THR A 66 6.21 -3.42 -10.86
N LEU A 67 5.53 -4.38 -10.22
CA LEU A 67 4.35 -5.05 -10.77
C LEU A 67 3.11 -4.59 -10.00
N LEU A 68 2.10 -4.13 -10.73
CA LEU A 68 0.77 -3.83 -10.21
C LEU A 68 -0.23 -4.84 -10.79
N PHE A 69 -0.99 -5.52 -9.93
CA PHE A 69 -1.87 -6.63 -10.35
C PHE A 69 -3.10 -6.75 -9.45
N GLY A 70 -4.18 -7.35 -9.95
CA GLY A 70 -5.47 -7.46 -9.27
C GLY A 70 -6.53 -6.50 -9.82
N PRO A 71 -7.80 -6.67 -9.43
CA PRO A 71 -8.93 -5.91 -9.96
C PRO A 71 -8.89 -4.44 -9.51
N GLU A 72 -9.63 -3.59 -10.22
CA GLU A 72 -9.78 -2.19 -9.88
C GLU A 72 -10.36 -2.05 -8.45
N GLY A 73 -9.69 -1.28 -7.60
CA GLY A 73 -10.01 -1.17 -6.16
C GLY A 73 -9.25 -2.15 -5.24
N PHE A 74 -8.64 -3.22 -5.76
CA PHE A 74 -7.84 -4.18 -4.98
C PHE A 74 -6.46 -4.44 -5.61
N LYS A 75 -5.90 -3.43 -6.25
CA LYS A 75 -4.56 -3.53 -6.85
C LYS A 75 -3.51 -3.81 -5.78
N LYS A 76 -2.83 -4.93 -5.91
CA LYS A 76 -1.61 -5.27 -5.18
C LYS A 76 -0.40 -4.73 -5.92
N LYS A 77 0.66 -4.48 -5.16
CA LYS A 77 1.93 -3.96 -5.66
C LYS A 77 3.08 -4.80 -5.12
N ALA A 78 3.99 -5.19 -6.02
CA ALA A 78 5.26 -5.80 -5.66
C ALA A 78 6.41 -5.03 -6.32
N THR A 79 7.52 -4.85 -5.62
CA THR A 79 8.68 -4.09 -6.10
C THR A 79 9.94 -4.95 -5.97
N PHE A 80 10.82 -4.91 -6.97
CA PHE A 80 11.98 -5.78 -7.09
C PHE A 80 13.25 -4.97 -7.32
N CYS A 81 14.34 -5.37 -6.65
CA CYS A 81 15.64 -4.69 -6.75
C CYS A 81 16.39 -4.99 -8.04
N ALA A 82 16.00 -6.06 -8.75
CA ALA A 82 16.60 -6.53 -9.99
C ALA A 82 15.61 -7.37 -10.81
N LEU A 83 15.93 -7.59 -12.09
CA LEU A 83 15.12 -8.38 -13.01
C LEU A 83 14.96 -9.82 -12.51
N ASP A 84 16.04 -10.44 -12.03
CA ASP A 84 16.05 -11.83 -11.54
C ASP A 84 15.07 -12.05 -10.39
N CYS A 85 14.95 -11.08 -9.48
CA CYS A 85 13.96 -11.13 -8.40
C CYS A 85 12.53 -11.05 -8.95
N MET A 86 12.28 -10.22 -9.96
CA MET A 86 10.97 -10.17 -10.62
C MET A 86 10.67 -11.50 -11.35
N GLU A 87 11.64 -12.07 -12.06
CA GLU A 87 11.46 -13.36 -12.74
C GLU A 87 11.16 -14.50 -11.77
N TYR A 88 11.88 -14.55 -10.65
CA TYR A 88 11.62 -15.54 -9.60
C TYR A 88 10.19 -15.40 -9.07
N PHE A 89 9.76 -14.16 -8.79
CA PHE A 89 8.38 -13.88 -8.37
C PHE A 89 7.34 -14.37 -9.40
N LEU A 90 7.54 -14.05 -10.68
CA LEU A 90 6.63 -14.46 -11.75
C LEU A 90 6.56 -15.98 -11.94
N LYS A 91 7.67 -16.70 -11.75
CA LYS A 91 7.69 -18.17 -11.78
C LYS A 91 6.86 -18.76 -10.64
N GLN A 92 6.98 -18.22 -9.43
CA GLN A 92 6.17 -18.62 -8.29
C GLN A 92 4.67 -18.34 -8.53
N LEU A 93 4.35 -17.15 -9.04
CA LEU A 93 2.97 -16.75 -9.32
C LEU A 93 2.30 -17.69 -10.34
N LYS A 94 3.00 -18.04 -11.43
CA LYS A 94 2.52 -19.03 -12.40
C LYS A 94 2.28 -20.41 -11.80
N GLY A 95 3.11 -20.82 -10.84
CA GLY A 95 2.95 -22.08 -10.11
C GLY A 95 1.68 -22.10 -9.25
N MET A 96 1.30 -20.96 -8.69
CA MET A 96 0.09 -20.79 -7.88
C MET A 96 -1.18 -20.75 -8.75
N ASP A 97 -1.18 -19.99 -9.85
CA ASP A 97 -2.31 -19.97 -10.81
C ASP A 97 -2.54 -21.36 -11.44
N GLY A 98 -1.47 -22.14 -11.64
CA GLY A 98 -1.54 -23.52 -12.12
C GLY A 98 -2.02 -24.54 -11.07
N MET A 99 -2.12 -24.17 -9.79
CA MET A 99 -2.78 -24.99 -8.76
C MET A 99 -4.29 -24.73 -8.73
N GLU A 100 -4.73 -23.49 -8.91
CA GLU A 100 -6.15 -23.13 -8.89
C GLU A 100 -6.94 -23.74 -10.05
N ASN A 101 -6.31 -23.94 -11.21
CA ASN A 101 -6.96 -24.59 -12.36
C ASN A 101 -7.06 -26.12 -12.24
N ARG A 102 -6.29 -26.77 -11.35
CA ARG A 102 -6.37 -28.24 -11.18
C ARG A 102 -7.55 -28.70 -10.32
N PHE A 103 -8.20 -27.79 -9.59
CA PHE A 103 -9.40 -28.10 -8.80
C PHE A 103 -10.71 -27.85 -9.56
N LYS A 104 -10.65 -27.37 -10.82
CA LYS A 104 -11.83 -27.14 -11.66
C LYS A 104 -12.12 -28.26 -12.65
N ASP A 105 -11.20 -29.23 -12.79
CA ASP A 105 -11.32 -30.35 -13.72
C ASP A 105 -11.89 -31.62 -13.04
N GLU A 106 -12.32 -31.55 -11.78
CA GLU A 106 -12.90 -32.67 -11.00
C GLU A 106 -14.38 -32.43 -10.56
N GLU A 107 -15.12 -31.54 -11.23
CA GLU A 107 -16.59 -31.40 -11.08
C GLU A 107 -17.36 -31.85 -12.33
#